data_AF-A0A966Q2F3-F1
#
_entry.id   AF-A0A966Q2F3-F1
#
_cell.length_a   1.000
_cell.length_b   1.000
_cell.length_c   1.000
_cell.angle_alpha   90.00
_cell.angle_beta   90.00
_cell.angle_gamma   90.00
#
_symmetry.space_group_name_H-M   'P 1'
#
loop_
_entity.id
_entity.type
_entity.pdbx_description
1 polymer ?
#
loop_
_entity_poly.entity_id
_entity_poly.type
_entity_poly.pdbx_seq_one_letter_code
_entity_poly.pdbx_strand_id
1 'polypeptide(L)'
;MFCLFFWPNWKQLDAIPIYISMVLGMYGCLELGRWWGRRQLASNQSGGNEWIGIIDGPILAVYGLLLAFTFSNAMSRHEERKKNIIEEANIVAQAYWQVDLMPSAVQPQLREQIKDYIRSRLNCYRLRSDATAYQHALDRSHQIQDQLWHSAVTATGSKTARSDASCILSSLNELGSLTTSRKILAAFHPPAIIMLFLLALSLVASFLVGYQVSTLKKKSWPHIVLFLAFLAFINYLIIDLEYPHVGWIQINDVEIMIQQIMENIPELKNIN
;
A
#
# COMPACT_ATOMS: atom_id res chain seq x y z
N MET A 1 -17.27 -16.33 -3.85
CA MET A 1 -17.05 -14.92 -3.43
C MET A 1 -15.89 -14.75 -2.43
N PHE A 2 -15.09 -15.80 -2.14
CA PHE A 2 -13.91 -15.74 -1.25
C PHE A 2 -12.55 -15.76 -1.99
N CYS A 3 -12.54 -15.93 -3.32
CA CYS A 3 -11.31 -16.09 -4.10
C CYS A 3 -10.53 -14.79 -4.35
N LEU A 4 -11.09 -13.62 -4.05
CA LEU A 4 -10.45 -12.33 -4.37
C LEU A 4 -9.28 -12.03 -3.43
N PHE A 5 -9.42 -12.25 -2.12
CA PHE A 5 -8.38 -11.85 -1.14
C PHE A 5 -7.18 -12.81 -1.00
N PHE A 6 -7.28 -14.03 -1.54
CA PHE A 6 -6.25 -15.07 -1.43
C PHE A 6 -5.55 -15.36 -2.78
N TRP A 7 -5.62 -14.43 -3.74
CA TRP A 7 -4.90 -14.60 -5.00
C TRP A 7 -3.42 -14.20 -4.81
N PRO A 8 -2.44 -15.11 -4.96
CA PRO A 8 -1.05 -14.83 -4.58
C PRO A 8 -0.30 -13.87 -5.51
N ASN A 9 -0.85 -13.61 -6.72
CA ASN A 9 -0.18 -12.91 -7.81
C ASN A 9 -1.10 -11.86 -8.45
N TRP A 10 -1.36 -10.75 -7.76
CA TRP A 10 -2.12 -9.65 -8.33
C TRP A 10 -1.23 -8.81 -9.26
N LYS A 11 -1.55 -8.77 -10.56
CA LYS A 11 -0.99 -7.77 -11.49
C LYS A 11 -1.99 -6.63 -11.69
N GLN A 12 -1.50 -5.45 -12.11
CA GLN A 12 -2.32 -4.26 -12.40
C GLN A 12 -3.49 -4.56 -13.38
N LEU A 13 -3.29 -5.51 -14.30
CA LEU A 13 -4.31 -5.96 -15.26
C LEU A 13 -5.42 -6.82 -14.62
N ASP A 14 -5.14 -7.50 -13.50
CA ASP A 14 -6.11 -8.35 -12.79
C ASP A 14 -7.06 -7.54 -11.90
N ALA A 15 -6.70 -6.30 -11.56
CA ALA A 15 -7.54 -5.39 -10.77
C ALA A 15 -8.73 -4.81 -11.57
N ILE A 16 -8.58 -4.64 -12.88
CA ILE A 16 -9.62 -4.07 -13.77
C ILE A 16 -10.91 -4.92 -13.76
N PRO A 17 -10.86 -6.26 -13.96
CA PRO A 17 -12.04 -7.11 -13.87
C PRO A 17 -12.79 -6.99 -12.53
N ILE A 18 -12.06 -6.84 -11.44
CA ILE A 18 -12.62 -6.77 -10.08
C ILE A 18 -13.38 -5.47 -9.91
N TYR A 19 -12.79 -4.36 -10.39
CA TYR A 19 -13.45 -3.07 -10.38
C TYR A 19 -14.70 -3.04 -11.26
N ILE A 20 -14.62 -3.59 -12.47
CA ILE A 20 -15.78 -3.73 -13.36
C ILE A 20 -16.86 -4.56 -12.67
N SER A 21 -16.50 -5.68 -12.03
CA SER A 21 -17.44 -6.52 -11.29
C SER A 21 -18.10 -5.78 -10.12
N MET A 22 -17.36 -4.90 -9.44
CA MET A 22 -17.88 -4.06 -8.36
C MET A 22 -18.88 -3.04 -8.88
N VAL A 23 -18.54 -2.31 -9.96
CA VAL A 23 -19.45 -1.33 -10.59
C VAL A 23 -20.72 -2.02 -11.10
N LEU A 24 -20.58 -3.19 -11.74
CA LEU A 24 -21.73 -3.99 -12.20
C LEU A 24 -22.57 -4.50 -11.03
N GLY A 25 -21.94 -4.95 -9.93
CA GLY A 25 -22.63 -5.36 -8.71
C GLY A 25 -23.41 -4.22 -8.07
N MET A 26 -22.80 -3.04 -7.95
CA MET A 26 -23.44 -1.83 -7.45
C MET A 26 -24.61 -1.41 -8.34
N TYR A 27 -24.43 -1.43 -9.67
CA TYR A 27 -25.51 -1.17 -10.62
C TYR A 27 -26.67 -2.17 -10.47
N GLY A 28 -26.35 -3.47 -10.33
CA GLY A 28 -27.33 -4.52 -10.06
C GLY A 28 -28.12 -4.28 -8.77
N CYS A 29 -27.42 -3.98 -7.66
CA CYS A 29 -28.05 -3.63 -6.38
C CYS A 29 -28.95 -2.39 -6.50
N LEU A 30 -28.52 -1.37 -7.25
CA LEU A 30 -29.32 -0.18 -7.51
C LEU A 30 -30.61 -0.52 -8.28
N GLU A 31 -30.52 -1.34 -9.33
CA GLU A 31 -31.70 -1.75 -10.09
C GLU A 31 -32.63 -2.66 -9.26
N LEU A 32 -32.08 -3.52 -8.41
CA LEU A 32 -32.84 -4.33 -7.45
C LEU A 32 -33.57 -3.47 -6.42
N GLY A 33 -32.89 -2.48 -5.81
CA GLY A 33 -33.51 -1.53 -4.89
C GLY A 33 -34.62 -0.74 -5.56
N ARG A 34 -34.39 -0.29 -6.80
CA ARG A 34 -35.39 0.43 -7.59
C ARG A 34 -36.61 -0.43 -7.92
N TRP A 35 -36.38 -1.68 -8.29
CA TRP A 35 -37.45 -2.63 -8.58
C TRP A 35 -38.28 -2.94 -7.34
N TRP A 36 -37.62 -3.18 -6.21
CA TRP A 36 -38.30 -3.47 -4.95
C TRP A 36 -39.10 -2.25 -4.46
N GLY A 37 -38.53 -1.05 -4.53
CA GLY A 37 -39.24 0.19 -4.19
C GLY A 37 -40.47 0.42 -5.06
N ARG A 38 -40.39 0.17 -6.38
CA ARG A 38 -41.58 0.24 -7.26
C ARG A 38 -42.64 -0.79 -6.92
N ARG A 39 -42.26 -2.03 -6.60
CA ARG A 39 -43.21 -3.07 -6.19
C ARG A 39 -43.93 -2.69 -4.90
N GLN A 40 -43.21 -2.10 -3.96
CA GLN A 40 -43.80 -1.64 -2.70
C GLN A 40 -44.72 -0.44 -2.91
N LEU A 41 -44.33 0.53 -3.76
CA LEU A 41 -45.19 1.66 -4.15
C LEU A 41 -46.47 1.20 -4.87
N ALA A 42 -46.40 0.15 -5.69
CA ALA A 42 -47.57 -0.41 -6.37
C ALA A 42 -48.50 -1.20 -5.43
N SER A 43 -47.96 -1.73 -4.31
CA SER A 43 -48.70 -2.57 -3.37
C SER A 43 -49.28 -1.80 -2.16
N ASN A 44 -48.81 -0.58 -1.87
CA ASN A 44 -49.17 0.15 -0.64
C ASN A 44 -50.03 1.39 -0.91
N GLN A 45 -51.27 1.35 -0.40
CA GLN A 45 -52.10 2.52 -0.15
C GLN A 45 -51.44 3.34 0.97
N SER A 46 -51.01 4.56 0.66
CA SER A 46 -50.86 5.72 1.56
C SER A 46 -50.54 5.45 3.04
N GLY A 47 -49.26 5.39 3.45
CA GLY A 47 -48.89 5.69 4.85
C GLY A 47 -47.63 5.05 5.45
N GLY A 48 -47.08 3.97 4.88
CA GLY A 48 -45.99 3.21 5.54
C GLY A 48 -44.55 3.58 5.16
N ASN A 49 -44.33 4.41 4.14
CA ASN A 49 -43.03 4.50 3.45
C ASN A 49 -42.11 5.64 3.91
N GLU A 50 -42.58 6.57 4.75
CA GLU A 50 -41.74 7.69 5.25
C GLU A 50 -40.60 7.19 6.16
N TRP A 51 -40.83 6.14 6.95
CA TRP A 51 -39.84 5.58 7.87
C TRP A 51 -38.61 4.99 7.17
N ILE A 52 -38.76 4.43 5.97
CA ILE A 52 -37.66 3.80 5.24
C ILE A 52 -36.68 4.85 4.73
N GLY A 53 -37.18 5.99 4.20
CA GLY A 53 -36.32 7.07 3.72
C GLY A 53 -35.57 7.83 4.83
N ILE A 54 -36.10 7.82 6.07
CA ILE A 54 -35.48 8.48 7.24
C ILE A 54 -34.15 7.80 7.62
N ILE A 55 -34.02 6.48 7.42
CA ILE A 55 -32.85 5.72 7.88
C ILE A 55 -31.72 5.73 6.82
N ASP A 56 -32.04 5.93 5.55
CA ASP A 56 -31.07 5.90 4.46
C ASP A 56 -29.99 6.99 4.59
N GLY A 57 -30.39 8.21 4.95
CA GLY A 57 -29.49 9.35 5.10
C GLY A 57 -28.37 9.08 6.11
N PRO A 58 -28.70 8.68 7.36
CA PRO A 58 -27.72 8.25 8.35
C PRO A 58 -26.82 7.10 7.89
N ILE A 59 -27.34 6.07 7.22
CA ILE A 59 -26.52 4.94 6.74
C ILE A 59 -25.52 5.42 5.69
N LEU A 60 -25.97 6.22 4.72
CA LEU A 60 -25.09 6.80 3.69
C LEU A 60 -24.05 7.74 4.28
N ALA A 61 -24.41 8.52 5.31
CA ALA A 61 -23.49 9.40 6.02
C ALA A 61 -22.41 8.61 6.78
N VAL A 62 -22.79 7.56 7.51
CA VAL A 62 -21.84 6.67 8.19
C VAL A 62 -20.94 5.96 7.19
N TYR A 63 -21.47 5.51 6.05
CA TYR A 63 -20.65 4.93 4.98
C TYR A 63 -19.64 5.95 4.42
N GLY A 64 -20.08 7.19 4.15
CA GLY A 64 -19.18 8.27 3.73
C GLY A 64 -18.07 8.56 4.74
N LEU A 65 -18.39 8.56 6.04
CA LEU A 65 -17.42 8.73 7.11
C LEU A 65 -16.40 7.58 7.18
N LEU A 66 -16.88 6.34 7.05
CA LEU A 66 -16.02 5.15 7.01
C LEU A 66 -15.09 5.17 5.79
N LEU A 67 -15.58 5.58 4.61
CA LEU A 67 -14.75 5.77 3.43
C LEU A 67 -13.65 6.81 3.68
N ALA A 68 -14.00 7.96 4.27
CA ALA A 68 -13.04 9.03 4.56
C ALA A 68 -11.93 8.56 5.53
N PHE A 69 -12.30 7.88 6.62
CA PHE A 69 -11.30 7.35 7.56
C PHE A 69 -10.46 6.22 6.95
N THR A 70 -11.04 5.36 6.13
CA THR A 70 -10.28 4.28 5.48
C THR A 70 -9.30 4.85 4.48
N PHE A 71 -9.72 5.83 3.67
CA PHE A 71 -8.84 6.55 2.75
C PHE A 71 -7.70 7.26 3.49
N SER A 72 -8.00 7.98 4.57
CA SER A 72 -6.99 8.66 5.39
C SER A 72 -5.97 7.67 5.97
N ASN A 73 -6.43 6.52 6.48
CA ASN A 73 -5.57 5.48 7.01
C ASN A 73 -4.71 4.83 5.92
N ALA A 74 -5.27 4.59 4.73
CA ALA A 74 -4.53 4.07 3.58
C ALA A 74 -3.43 5.04 3.13
N MET A 75 -3.75 6.34 3.08
CA MET A 75 -2.80 7.41 2.76
C MET A 75 -1.68 7.52 3.82
N SER A 76 -2.03 7.47 5.11
CA SER A 76 -1.04 7.50 6.19
C SER A 76 -0.05 6.33 6.09
N ARG A 77 -0.54 5.11 5.84
CA ARG A 77 0.33 3.94 5.59
C ARG A 77 1.21 4.10 4.34
N HIS A 78 0.71 4.79 3.32
CA HIS A 78 1.48 5.06 2.11
C HIS A 78 2.63 6.04 2.37
N GLU A 79 2.38 7.12 3.11
CA GLU A 79 3.43 8.06 3.53
C GLU A 79 4.43 7.43 4.50
N GLU A 80 3.99 6.59 5.43
CA GLU A 80 4.88 5.85 6.31
C GLU A 80 5.81 4.90 5.53
N ARG A 81 5.29 4.22 4.49
CA ARG A 81 6.11 3.42 3.58
C ARG A 81 7.16 4.27 2.88
N LYS A 82 6.80 5.43 2.33
CA LYS A 82 7.75 6.36 1.70
C LYS A 82 8.83 6.81 2.68
N LYS A 83 8.43 7.23 3.88
CA LYS A 83 9.35 7.66 4.93
C LYS A 83 10.33 6.56 5.31
N ASN A 84 9.86 5.33 5.51
CA ASN A 84 10.72 4.19 5.84
C ASN A 84 11.75 3.90 4.74
N ILE A 85 11.42 4.15 3.47
CA ILE A 85 12.34 3.93 2.35
C ILE A 85 13.40 5.03 2.29
N ILE A 86 12.99 6.29 2.46
CA ILE A 86 13.90 7.44 2.56
C ILE A 86 14.87 7.25 3.73
N GLU A 87 14.36 6.81 4.88
CA GLU A 87 15.15 6.54 6.07
C GLU A 87 16.20 5.44 5.83
N GLU A 88 15.82 4.34 5.17
CA GLU A 88 16.78 3.30 4.79
C GLU A 88 17.88 3.84 3.85
N ALA A 89 17.52 4.63 2.85
CA ALA A 89 18.50 5.24 1.95
C ALA A 89 19.47 6.15 2.70
N ASN A 90 18.97 6.94 3.67
CA ASN A 90 19.80 7.80 4.52
C ASN A 90 20.74 6.99 5.42
N ILE A 91 20.25 5.94 6.09
CA ILE A 91 21.07 5.06 6.94
C ILE A 91 22.16 4.38 6.10
N VAL A 92 21.84 3.92 4.88
CA VAL A 92 22.81 3.31 3.98
C VAL A 92 23.87 4.32 3.52
N ALA A 93 23.48 5.55 3.16
CA ALA A 93 24.41 6.62 2.81
C ALA A 93 25.32 6.99 3.99
N GLN A 94 24.75 7.07 5.20
CA GLN A 94 25.50 7.29 6.42
C GLN A 94 26.51 6.17 6.70
N ALA A 95 26.09 4.91 6.58
CA ALA A 95 26.97 3.75 6.73
C ALA A 95 28.12 3.79 5.71
N TYR A 96 27.84 4.25 4.48
CA TYR A 96 28.85 4.39 3.43
C TYR A 96 29.93 5.42 3.77
N TRP A 97 29.58 6.58 4.33
CA TRP A 97 30.56 7.56 4.80
C TRP A 97 31.33 7.07 6.02
N GLN A 98 30.67 6.34 6.92
CA GLN A 98 31.32 5.77 8.11
C GLN A 98 32.35 4.69 7.78
N VAL A 99 32.35 4.13 6.56
CA VAL A 99 33.43 3.24 6.11
C VAL A 99 34.80 3.93 6.16
N ASP A 100 34.88 5.26 5.98
CA ASP A 100 36.15 5.99 6.07
C ASP A 100 36.79 5.92 7.47
N LEU A 101 36.01 5.63 8.50
CA LEU A 101 36.47 5.45 9.87
C LEU A 101 37.05 4.04 10.12
N MET A 102 36.87 3.11 9.18
CA MET A 102 37.36 1.73 9.29
C MET A 102 38.81 1.62 8.84
N PRO A 103 39.56 0.58 9.27
CA PRO A 103 40.91 0.34 8.79
C PRO A 103 40.97 0.27 7.25
N SER A 104 41.92 0.95 6.62
CA SER A 104 42.02 1.07 5.16
C SER A 104 41.97 -0.27 4.40
N ALA A 105 42.48 -1.35 5.01
CA ALA A 105 42.47 -2.69 4.44
C ALA A 105 41.07 -3.28 4.23
N VAL A 106 40.07 -2.89 5.04
CA VAL A 106 38.70 -3.43 4.97
C VAL A 106 37.72 -2.51 4.24
N GLN A 107 38.08 -1.23 4.04
CA GLN A 107 37.19 -0.26 3.40
C GLN A 107 36.67 -0.70 2.02
N PRO A 108 37.50 -1.23 1.10
CA PRO A 108 37.01 -1.64 -0.22
C PRO A 108 35.94 -2.74 -0.15
N GLN A 109 36.12 -3.71 0.75
CA GLN A 109 35.17 -4.81 0.95
C GLN A 109 33.83 -4.30 1.49
N LEU A 110 33.87 -3.42 2.50
CA LEU A 110 32.64 -2.86 3.10
C LEU A 110 31.89 -1.96 2.09
N ARG A 111 32.61 -1.15 1.31
CA ARG A 111 31.99 -0.34 0.25
C ARG A 111 31.29 -1.22 -0.77
N GLU A 112 31.91 -2.31 -1.23
CA GLU A 112 31.28 -3.20 -2.20
C GLU A 112 30.05 -3.92 -1.64
N GLN A 113 30.09 -4.36 -0.37
CA GLN A 113 28.93 -4.96 0.29
C GLN A 113 27.75 -3.98 0.43
N ILE A 114 28.02 -2.70 0.70
CA ILE A 114 27.00 -1.65 0.71
C ILE A 114 26.41 -1.46 -0.70
N LYS A 115 27.25 -1.44 -1.74
CA LYS A 115 26.80 -1.36 -3.15
C LYS A 115 25.95 -2.56 -3.55
N ASP A 116 26.34 -3.76 -3.13
CA ASP A 116 25.56 -4.99 -3.32
C ASP A 116 24.19 -4.91 -2.62
N TYR A 117 24.17 -4.39 -1.39
CA TYR A 117 22.91 -4.19 -0.64
C TYR A 117 21.98 -3.26 -1.42
N ILE A 118 22.48 -2.11 -1.87
CA ILE A 118 21.74 -1.14 -2.67
C ILE A 118 21.18 -1.80 -3.95
N ARG A 119 22.02 -2.50 -4.72
CA ARG A 119 21.58 -3.23 -5.94
C ARG A 119 20.47 -4.22 -5.64
N SER A 120 20.62 -4.98 -4.56
CA SER A 120 19.61 -5.95 -4.12
C SER A 120 18.28 -5.27 -3.76
N ARG A 121 18.33 -4.13 -3.07
CA ARG A 121 17.13 -3.35 -2.70
C ARG A 121 16.46 -2.72 -3.91
N LEU A 122 17.22 -2.14 -4.85
CA LEU A 122 16.70 -1.62 -6.13
C LEU A 122 16.01 -2.74 -6.93
N ASN A 123 16.61 -3.93 -6.97
CA ASN A 123 16.01 -5.08 -7.63
C ASN A 123 14.68 -5.52 -6.98
N CYS A 124 14.52 -5.39 -5.66
CA CYS A 124 13.24 -5.63 -4.99
C CYS A 124 12.13 -4.71 -5.51
N TYR A 125 12.44 -3.43 -5.78
CA TYR A 125 11.44 -2.50 -6.32
C TYR A 125 11.06 -2.83 -7.76
N ARG A 126 12.01 -3.31 -8.57
CA ARG A 126 11.77 -3.74 -9.96
C ARG A 126 10.94 -5.01 -10.05
N LEU A 127 11.21 -5.97 -9.17
CA LEU A 127 10.54 -7.27 -9.13
C LEU A 127 9.23 -7.27 -8.32
N ARG A 128 8.76 -6.10 -7.84
CA ARG A 128 7.61 -5.99 -6.91
C ARG A 128 6.30 -6.62 -7.39
N SER A 129 6.11 -6.78 -8.70
CA SER A 129 4.90 -7.35 -9.31
C SER A 129 4.94 -8.88 -9.40
N ASP A 130 6.09 -9.49 -9.16
CA ASP A 130 6.28 -10.94 -9.04
C ASP A 130 6.59 -11.26 -7.58
N ALA A 131 5.58 -11.73 -6.85
CA ALA A 131 5.71 -12.02 -5.42
C ALA A 131 6.84 -13.00 -5.10
N THR A 132 7.08 -13.98 -5.98
CA THR A 132 8.13 -14.98 -5.77
C THR A 132 9.51 -14.40 -6.00
N ALA A 133 9.70 -13.66 -7.11
CA ALA A 133 10.97 -13.00 -7.41
C ALA A 133 11.28 -11.88 -6.40
N TYR A 134 10.26 -11.16 -5.95
CA TYR A 134 10.36 -10.17 -4.87
C TYR A 134 10.86 -10.81 -3.57
N GLN A 135 10.28 -11.93 -3.16
CA GLN A 135 10.69 -12.62 -1.94
C GLN A 135 12.15 -13.09 -2.03
N HIS A 136 12.57 -13.65 -3.16
CA HIS A 136 13.97 -14.03 -3.38
C HIS A 136 14.93 -12.84 -3.32
N ALA A 137 14.56 -11.69 -3.90
CA ALA A 137 15.37 -10.47 -3.83
C ALA A 137 15.44 -9.89 -2.40
N LEU A 138 14.35 -10.01 -1.63
CA LEU A 138 14.34 -9.65 -0.21
C LEU A 138 15.28 -10.54 0.60
N ASP A 139 15.21 -11.86 0.41
CA ASP A 139 16.06 -12.81 1.12
C ASP A 139 17.55 -12.56 0.80
N ARG A 140 17.87 -12.27 -0.46
CA ARG A 140 19.23 -11.86 -0.85
C ARG A 140 19.68 -10.57 -0.15
N SER A 141 18.80 -9.59 -0.01
CA SER A 141 19.10 -8.33 0.68
C SER A 141 19.43 -8.56 2.16
N HIS A 142 18.70 -9.46 2.83
CA HIS A 142 18.98 -9.87 4.21
C HIS A 142 20.34 -10.56 4.34
N GLN A 143 20.65 -11.48 3.44
CA GLN A 143 21.95 -12.16 3.46
C GLN A 143 23.13 -11.17 3.31
N ILE A 144 22.99 -10.16 2.45
CA ILE A 144 24.03 -9.12 2.29
C ILE A 144 24.16 -8.28 3.57
N GLN A 145 23.03 -7.93 4.19
CA GLN A 145 23.01 -7.20 5.46
C GLN A 145 23.74 -7.98 6.57
N ASP A 146 23.50 -9.29 6.68
CA ASP A 146 24.18 -10.15 7.66
C ASP A 146 25.68 -10.25 7.37
N GLN A 147 26.07 -10.39 6.10
CA GLN A 147 27.48 -10.42 5.67
C GLN A 147 28.20 -9.10 6.00
N LEU A 148 27.53 -7.97 5.76
CA LEU A 148 28.03 -6.63 6.06
C LEU A 148 28.23 -6.45 7.57
N TRP A 149 27.27 -6.89 8.39
CA TRP A 149 27.40 -6.90 9.85
C TRP A 149 28.62 -7.70 10.32
N HIS A 150 28.77 -8.95 9.87
CA HIS A 150 29.91 -9.79 10.25
C HIS A 150 31.26 -9.21 9.81
N SER A 151 31.32 -8.60 8.62
CA SER A 151 32.53 -7.96 8.10
C SER A 151 32.92 -6.73 8.94
N ALA A 152 31.93 -5.91 9.31
CA ALA A 152 32.13 -4.74 10.18
C ALA A 152 32.61 -5.15 11.58
N VAL A 153 31.98 -6.17 12.20
CA VAL A 153 32.38 -6.68 13.53
C VAL A 153 33.80 -7.24 13.50
N THR A 154 34.16 -8.03 12.49
CA THR A 154 35.50 -8.64 12.37
C THR A 154 36.60 -7.59 12.26
N ALA A 155 36.30 -6.45 11.62
CA ALA A 155 37.24 -5.34 11.50
C ALA A 155 37.49 -4.56 12.81
N THR A 156 36.76 -4.84 13.90
CA THR A 156 36.89 -4.13 15.21
C THR A 156 37.96 -4.70 16.15
N GLY A 157 38.94 -5.44 15.61
CA GLY A 157 39.89 -6.25 16.38
C GLY A 157 40.84 -5.50 17.35
N SER A 158 41.01 -4.18 17.22
CA SER A 158 41.88 -3.38 18.10
C SER A 158 41.10 -2.43 19.02
N LYS A 159 41.68 -2.06 20.17
CA LYS A 159 41.05 -1.15 21.16
C LYS A 159 40.72 0.23 20.56
N THR A 160 41.56 0.74 19.66
CA THR A 160 41.36 2.00 18.91
C THR A 160 40.30 1.86 17.84
N ALA A 161 40.29 0.75 17.08
CA ALA A 161 39.27 0.49 16.06
C ALA A 161 37.85 0.32 16.64
N ARG A 162 37.73 0.05 17.94
CA ARG A 162 36.44 -0.19 18.60
C ARG A 162 35.59 1.06 18.81
N SER A 163 36.20 2.24 18.97
CA SER A 163 35.47 3.51 19.08
C SER A 163 34.92 3.92 17.71
N ASP A 164 35.75 3.84 16.67
CA ASP A 164 35.40 4.26 15.31
C ASP A 164 34.39 3.30 14.67
N ALA A 165 34.53 1.99 14.94
CA ALA A 165 33.57 1.01 14.48
C ALA A 165 32.20 1.05 15.19
N SER A 166 32.09 1.74 16.33
CA SER A 166 30.78 1.89 17.00
C SER A 166 29.79 2.69 16.14
N CYS A 167 30.29 3.65 15.34
CA CYS A 167 29.48 4.44 14.43
C CYS A 167 28.85 3.59 13.33
N ILE A 168 29.66 2.78 12.61
CA ILE A 168 29.14 1.94 11.54
C ILE A 168 28.23 0.83 12.07
N LEU A 169 28.57 0.22 13.22
CA LEU A 169 27.72 -0.79 13.85
C LEU A 169 26.37 -0.22 14.29
N SER A 170 26.32 1.04 14.75
CA SER A 170 25.04 1.71 15.05
C SER A 170 24.15 1.82 13.82
N SER A 171 24.69 2.32 12.70
CA SER A 171 23.93 2.46 11.44
C SER A 171 23.46 1.10 10.90
N LEU A 172 24.30 0.07 10.98
CA LEU A 172 23.91 -1.28 10.56
C LEU A 172 22.83 -1.89 11.47
N ASN A 173 22.86 -1.58 12.77
CA ASN A 173 21.82 -2.00 13.71
C ASN A 173 20.50 -1.26 13.45
N GLU A 174 20.55 0.04 13.12
CA GLU A 174 19.38 0.81 12.69
C GLU A 174 18.78 0.25 11.38
N LEU A 175 19.63 -0.14 10.42
CA LEU A 175 19.19 -0.82 9.21
C LEU A 175 18.43 -2.12 9.53
N GLY A 176 18.91 -2.89 10.52
CA GLY A 176 18.30 -4.15 10.97
C GLY A 176 16.98 -3.95 11.72
N SER A 177 16.89 -2.93 12.56
CA SER A 177 15.66 -2.60 13.27
C SER A 177 14.58 -2.13 12.30
N LEU A 178 14.96 -1.34 11.29
CA LEU A 178 14.06 -0.85 10.23
C LEU A 178 13.51 -2.01 9.39
N THR A 179 14.36 -2.96 8.97
CA THR A 179 13.90 -4.13 8.20
C THR A 179 12.99 -5.05 9.02
N THR A 180 13.27 -5.21 10.32
CA THR A 180 12.42 -5.97 11.25
C THR A 180 11.06 -5.31 11.44
N SER A 181 11.06 -3.98 11.69
CA SER A 181 9.82 -3.20 11.85
C SER A 181 8.93 -3.32 10.62
N ARG A 182 9.50 -3.22 9.40
CA ARG A 182 8.75 -3.42 8.15
C ARG A 182 8.12 -4.81 8.02
N LYS A 183 8.85 -5.88 8.39
CA LYS A 183 8.28 -7.25 8.36
C LYS A 183 7.09 -7.38 9.29
N ILE A 184 7.18 -6.80 10.48
CA ILE A 184 6.10 -6.81 11.47
C ILE A 184 4.91 -5.98 10.97
N LEU A 185 5.15 -4.76 10.48
CA LEU A 185 4.10 -3.89 9.93
C LEU A 185 3.43 -4.49 8.69
N ALA A 186 4.18 -5.20 7.84
CA ALA A 186 3.62 -5.92 6.71
C ALA A 186 2.67 -7.06 7.16
N ALA A 187 2.96 -7.72 8.28
CA ALA A 187 2.08 -8.73 8.86
C ALA A 187 0.78 -8.15 9.45
N PHE A 188 0.79 -6.87 9.85
CA PHE A 188 -0.39 -6.13 10.32
C PHE A 188 -1.14 -5.41 9.19
N HIS A 189 -1.24 -6.04 8.01
CA HIS A 189 -2.12 -5.55 6.95
C HIS A 189 -3.55 -5.30 7.47
N PRO A 190 -4.26 -4.28 6.95
CA PRO A 190 -5.65 -4.03 7.31
C PRO A 190 -6.43 -5.34 7.20
N PRO A 191 -7.11 -5.80 8.27
CA PRO A 191 -7.77 -7.09 8.22
C PRO A 191 -8.79 -7.05 7.08
N ALA A 192 -8.72 -8.05 6.18
CA ALA A 192 -9.51 -8.12 4.95
C ALA A 192 -11.02 -7.93 5.16
N ILE A 193 -11.48 -8.16 6.39
CA ILE A 193 -12.84 -7.88 6.84
C ILE A 193 -13.26 -6.41 6.65
N ILE A 194 -12.36 -5.43 6.83
CA ILE A 194 -12.66 -4.00 6.68
C ILE A 194 -12.96 -3.70 5.21
N MET A 195 -12.15 -4.24 4.30
CA MET A 195 -12.34 -4.05 2.86
C MET A 195 -13.62 -4.74 2.36
N LEU A 196 -13.88 -5.96 2.84
CA LEU A 196 -15.12 -6.67 2.54
C LEU A 196 -16.34 -5.92 3.09
N PHE A 197 -16.21 -5.32 4.26
CA PHE A 197 -17.26 -4.50 4.87
C PHE A 197 -17.53 -3.22 4.07
N LEU A 198 -16.50 -2.50 3.60
CA LEU A 198 -16.66 -1.33 2.72
C LEU A 198 -17.31 -1.71 1.39
N LEU A 199 -16.90 -2.83 0.80
CA LEU A 199 -17.51 -3.33 -0.43
C LEU A 199 -18.99 -3.69 -0.19
N ALA A 200 -19.31 -4.37 0.91
CA ALA A 200 -20.69 -4.66 1.28
C ALA A 200 -21.52 -3.37 1.49
N LEU A 201 -20.97 -2.38 2.20
CA LEU A 201 -21.62 -1.08 2.39
C LEU A 201 -21.83 -0.34 1.06
N SER A 202 -20.91 -0.46 0.09
CA SER A 202 -21.09 0.13 -1.25
C SER A 202 -22.29 -0.48 -2.00
N LEU A 203 -22.53 -1.78 -1.83
CA LEU A 203 -23.67 -2.49 -2.42
C LEU A 203 -24.97 -2.10 -1.71
N VAL A 204 -24.96 -2.03 -0.38
CA VAL A 204 -26.10 -1.54 0.42
C VAL A 204 -26.44 -0.10 0.05
N ALA A 205 -25.45 0.79 0.00
CA ALA A 205 -25.63 2.19 -0.40
C ALA A 205 -26.25 2.29 -1.81
N SER A 206 -25.77 1.48 -2.76
CA SER A 206 -26.32 1.43 -4.12
C SER A 206 -27.76 0.94 -4.14
N PHE A 207 -28.09 -0.06 -3.32
CA PHE A 207 -29.46 -0.55 -3.15
C PHE A 207 -30.39 0.53 -2.57
N LEU A 208 -29.97 1.23 -1.50
CA LEU A 208 -30.76 2.30 -0.88
C LEU A 208 -31.00 3.47 -1.85
N VAL A 209 -29.97 3.90 -2.57
CA VAL A 209 -30.11 4.92 -3.62
C VAL A 209 -31.07 4.45 -4.72
N GLY A 210 -30.98 3.18 -5.12
CA GLY A 210 -31.93 2.57 -6.05
C GLY A 210 -33.37 2.64 -5.58
N TYR A 211 -33.59 2.30 -4.30
CA TYR A 211 -34.89 2.38 -3.65
C TYR A 211 -35.42 3.83 -3.65
N GLN A 212 -34.61 4.83 -3.29
CA GLN A 212 -35.01 6.24 -3.37
C GLN A 212 -35.36 6.68 -4.79
N VAL A 213 -34.57 6.28 -5.78
CA VAL A 213 -34.83 6.57 -7.20
C VAL A 213 -36.17 5.98 -7.66
N SER A 214 -36.70 4.94 -7.02
CA SER A 214 -38.02 4.37 -7.35
C SER A 214 -39.18 5.35 -7.13
N THR A 215 -39.02 6.33 -6.24
CA THR A 215 -40.02 7.37 -5.95
C THR A 215 -40.05 8.49 -7.00
N LEU A 216 -38.97 8.61 -7.79
CA LEU A 216 -38.85 9.63 -8.82
C LEU A 216 -39.58 9.21 -10.11
N LYS A 217 -40.33 10.13 -10.72
CA LYS A 217 -41.04 9.89 -11.99
C LYS A 217 -40.09 9.63 -13.17
N LYS A 218 -38.87 10.18 -13.15
CA LYS A 218 -37.85 10.01 -14.20
C LYS A 218 -36.47 9.77 -13.61
N LYS A 219 -35.70 8.88 -14.26
CA LYS A 219 -34.31 8.57 -13.88
C LYS A 219 -33.39 9.71 -14.33
N SER A 220 -32.70 10.33 -13.38
CA SER A 220 -31.56 11.19 -13.71
C SER A 220 -30.32 10.33 -13.93
N TRP A 221 -30.13 9.87 -15.17
CA TRP A 221 -28.96 9.06 -15.55
C TRP A 221 -27.62 9.71 -15.17
N PRO A 222 -27.41 11.03 -15.33
CA PRO A 222 -26.14 11.65 -14.95
C PRO A 222 -25.81 11.50 -13.46
N HIS A 223 -26.80 11.64 -12.57
CA HIS A 223 -26.57 11.55 -11.13
C HIS A 223 -26.24 10.12 -10.69
N ILE A 224 -26.87 9.13 -11.32
CA ILE A 224 -26.63 7.71 -11.02
C ILE A 224 -25.26 7.27 -11.52
N VAL A 225 -24.89 7.67 -12.75
CA VAL A 225 -23.55 7.40 -13.28
C VAL A 225 -22.49 8.06 -12.42
N LEU A 226 -22.69 9.32 -12.03
CA LEU A 226 -21.77 10.04 -11.16
C LEU A 226 -21.62 9.36 -9.79
N PHE A 227 -22.73 8.96 -9.16
CA PHE A 227 -22.71 8.26 -7.87
C PHE A 227 -21.93 6.94 -7.93
N LEU A 228 -22.24 6.09 -8.93
CA LEU A 228 -21.57 4.80 -9.10
C LEU A 228 -20.09 4.99 -9.42
N ALA A 229 -19.76 5.90 -10.33
CA ALA A 229 -18.38 6.19 -10.70
C ALA A 229 -17.58 6.73 -9.51
N PHE A 230 -18.15 7.64 -8.72
CA PHE A 230 -17.46 8.27 -7.60
C PHE A 230 -17.20 7.28 -6.46
N LEU A 231 -18.21 6.52 -6.05
CA LEU A 231 -18.04 5.51 -4.99
C LEU A 231 -17.07 4.42 -5.41
N ALA A 232 -17.19 3.94 -6.63
CA ALA A 232 -16.25 2.97 -7.14
C ALA A 232 -14.83 3.58 -7.15
N PHE A 233 -14.65 4.79 -7.67
CA PHE A 233 -13.34 5.44 -7.73
C PHE A 233 -12.68 5.62 -6.36
N ILE A 234 -13.44 6.01 -5.32
CA ILE A 234 -12.90 6.09 -3.95
C ILE A 234 -12.48 4.71 -3.45
N ASN A 235 -13.32 3.69 -3.62
CA ASN A 235 -12.95 2.33 -3.22
C ASN A 235 -11.70 1.88 -3.94
N TYR A 236 -11.61 2.14 -5.25
CA TYR A 236 -10.40 1.88 -6.05
C TYR A 236 -9.18 2.56 -5.44
N LEU A 237 -9.24 3.86 -5.15
CA LEU A 237 -8.12 4.58 -4.54
C LEU A 237 -7.70 4.01 -3.18
N ILE A 238 -8.65 3.56 -2.36
CA ILE A 238 -8.35 2.89 -1.09
C ILE A 238 -7.57 1.59 -1.35
N ILE A 239 -8.04 0.74 -2.27
CA ILE A 239 -7.33 -0.51 -2.63
C ILE A 239 -5.94 -0.19 -3.20
N ASP A 240 -5.86 0.81 -4.08
CA ASP A 240 -4.64 1.23 -4.76
C ASP A 240 -3.56 1.67 -3.75
N LEU A 241 -3.96 2.45 -2.76
CA LEU A 241 -3.09 2.89 -1.67
C LEU A 241 -2.68 1.74 -0.76
N GLU A 242 -3.59 0.81 -0.45
CA GLU A 242 -3.32 -0.34 0.42
C GLU A 242 -2.44 -1.41 -0.23
N TYR A 243 -2.54 -1.61 -1.54
CA TYR A 243 -1.83 -2.64 -2.30
C TYR A 243 -0.80 -2.05 -3.29
N PRO A 244 0.39 -1.64 -2.81
CA PRO A 244 1.40 -0.92 -3.60
C PRO A 244 2.04 -1.73 -4.75
N HIS A 245 1.83 -3.06 -4.78
CA HIS A 245 2.36 -3.95 -5.81
C HIS A 245 1.52 -3.92 -7.10
N VAL A 246 0.29 -3.39 -7.01
CA VAL A 246 -0.77 -3.57 -8.02
C VAL A 246 -1.33 -2.23 -8.51
N GLY A 247 -1.19 -1.18 -7.70
CA GLY A 247 -1.83 0.11 -7.94
C GLY A 247 -1.18 1.06 -8.95
N TRP A 248 -1.95 2.08 -9.35
CA TRP A 248 -1.60 3.17 -10.26
C TRP A 248 -0.80 4.27 -9.58
N ILE A 249 -1.01 4.49 -8.28
CA ILE A 249 -0.18 5.33 -7.43
C ILE A 249 1.13 4.56 -7.20
N GLN A 250 1.95 4.55 -8.25
CA GLN A 250 3.20 3.83 -8.29
C GLN A 250 4.26 4.60 -7.52
N ILE A 251 5.06 3.82 -6.80
CA ILE A 251 6.23 4.28 -6.07
C ILE A 251 7.43 4.47 -7.05
N ASN A 252 7.20 4.91 -8.30
CA ASN A 252 8.29 5.21 -9.24
C ASN A 252 9.15 6.38 -8.72
N ASP A 253 8.55 7.26 -7.91
CA ASP A 253 9.26 8.32 -7.21
C ASP A 253 10.31 7.78 -6.21
N VAL A 254 10.21 6.53 -5.74
CA VAL A 254 11.18 6.00 -4.77
C VAL A 254 12.50 5.63 -5.41
N GLU A 255 12.51 5.04 -6.61
CA GLU A 255 13.78 4.80 -7.30
C GLU A 255 14.49 6.13 -7.53
N ILE A 256 13.74 7.16 -7.93
CA ILE A 256 14.23 8.54 -8.08
C ILE A 256 14.70 9.11 -6.73
N MET A 257 13.94 8.98 -5.64
CA MET A 257 14.33 9.50 -4.32
C MET A 257 15.57 8.80 -3.77
N ILE A 258 15.68 7.47 -3.92
CA ILE A 258 16.87 6.71 -3.54
C ILE A 258 18.06 7.18 -4.37
N GLN A 259 17.88 7.34 -5.69
CA GLN A 259 18.92 7.86 -6.58
C GLN A 259 19.35 9.26 -6.18
N GLN A 260 18.43 10.17 -5.86
CA GLN A 260 18.73 11.54 -5.40
C GLN A 260 19.55 11.56 -4.10
N ILE A 261 19.24 10.69 -3.15
CA ILE A 261 20.03 10.56 -1.91
C ILE A 261 21.44 10.06 -2.25
N MET A 262 21.53 9.11 -3.19
CA MET A 262 22.80 8.53 -3.66
C MET A 262 23.60 9.45 -4.58
N GLU A 263 23.01 10.43 -5.25
CA GLU A 263 23.71 11.38 -6.12
C GLU A 263 24.78 12.18 -5.36
N ASN A 264 24.61 12.35 -4.05
CA ASN A 264 25.59 12.98 -3.17
C ASN A 264 26.85 12.11 -2.94
N ILE A 265 26.84 10.86 -3.42
CA ILE A 265 27.95 9.90 -3.30
C ILE A 265 28.33 9.45 -4.72
N PRO A 266 29.43 10.00 -5.31
CA PRO A 266 29.80 9.77 -6.71
C PRO A 266 29.91 8.29 -7.10
N GLU A 267 30.37 7.46 -6.16
CA GLU A 267 30.53 6.02 -6.34
C GLU A 267 29.22 5.22 -6.33
N LEU A 268 28.11 5.81 -5.84
CA LEU A 268 26.79 5.19 -5.80
C LEU A 268 25.90 5.66 -6.96
N LYS A 269 26.26 6.78 -7.62
CA LYS A 269 25.45 7.41 -8.68
C LYS A 269 25.12 6.50 -9.87
N ASN A 270 25.99 5.54 -10.19
CA ASN A 270 25.85 4.66 -11.37
C ASN A 270 25.39 3.24 -11.01
N ILE A 271 24.86 3.03 -9.80
CA ILE A 271 24.38 1.73 -9.39
C ILE A 271 23.01 1.49 -10.02
N ASN A 272 23.03 0.70 -11.10
CA ASN A 272 21.83 0.19 -11.76
C ASN A 272 21.34 -1.07 -11.07
#